data_AF-A0A6A5U0U1-F1
#
_entry.id   AF-A0A6A5U0U1-F1
#
_cell.length_a   1.000
_cell.length_b   1.000
_cell.length_c   1.000
_cell.angle_alpha   90.00
_cell.angle_beta   90.00
_cell.angle_gamma   90.00
#
_symmetry.space_group_name_H-M   'P 1'
#
loop_
_entity.id
_entity.type
_entity.pdbx_description
1 polymer ?
#
loop_
_entity_poly.entity_id
_entity_poly.type
_entity_poly.pdbx_seq_one_letter_code
_entity_poly.pdbx_strand_id
1 'polypeptide(L)'
;MNQMLKMGMPEAPYYAHDIAYAASKTANVLHAVQLNKLLNKEGIAAFSANPGMALSNTVKKTMERLGKEVADSLGWKKNIDQGAATTLVAALDPKLAENTKETVLLSDCQVWGDEIPGWARDEKAAERLWKLSEEIVEGVAGK
;
A
#
# COMPACT_ATOMS: atom_id res chain seq x y z
N MET A 1 -5.51 16.13 11.17
CA MET A 1 -6.70 15.25 11.09
C MET A 1 -8.05 15.99 11.20
N ASN A 2 -8.13 17.17 11.84
CA ASN A 2 -9.41 17.84 12.17
C ASN A 2 -9.98 18.89 11.18
N GLN A 3 -9.33 19.16 10.04
CA GLN A 3 -9.86 20.11 9.03
C GLN A 3 -10.55 19.42 7.86
N MET A 4 -10.06 18.27 7.38
CA MET A 4 -10.70 17.54 6.26
C MET A 4 -12.08 16.96 6.63
N LEU A 5 -12.29 16.55 7.88
CA LEU A 5 -13.58 16.02 8.36
C LEU A 5 -14.69 17.09 8.46
N LYS A 6 -14.33 18.39 8.55
CA LYS A 6 -15.31 19.48 8.74
C LYS A 6 -15.98 19.97 7.45
N MET A 7 -15.46 19.60 6.28
CA MET A 7 -15.97 20.14 5.00
C MET A 7 -17.20 19.40 4.45
N GLY A 8 -17.66 18.32 5.11
CA GLY A 8 -18.77 17.51 4.61
C GLY A 8 -18.38 16.82 3.31
N MET A 9 -18.12 15.51 3.36
CA MET A 9 -17.94 14.77 2.11
C MET A 9 -19.23 14.91 1.28
N PRO A 10 -19.15 15.22 -0.04
CA PRO A 10 -20.34 15.38 -0.87
C PRO A 10 -21.17 14.10 -0.84
N GLU A 11 -22.50 14.23 -0.90
CA GLU A 11 -23.38 13.06 -1.03
C GLU A 11 -23.13 12.33 -2.36
N ALA A 12 -23.30 11.00 -2.33
CA ALA A 12 -22.85 10.10 -3.39
C ALA A 12 -23.59 10.27 -4.73
N PRO A 13 -22.94 9.93 -5.86
CA PRO A 13 -21.59 9.38 -5.94
C PRO A 13 -20.53 10.49 -6.11
N TYR A 14 -19.64 10.61 -5.13
CA TYR A 14 -18.43 11.42 -5.22
C TYR A 14 -17.19 10.53 -5.13
N TYR A 15 -16.25 10.72 -6.06
CA TYR A 15 -14.98 10.01 -6.07
C TYR A 15 -13.93 10.78 -5.28
N ALA A 16 -13.55 10.25 -4.11
CA ALA A 16 -12.48 10.81 -3.30
C ALA A 16 -11.13 10.20 -3.72
N HIS A 17 -10.39 10.91 -4.57
CA HIS A 17 -9.11 10.45 -5.15
C HIS A 17 -8.13 9.87 -4.12
N ASP A 18 -7.91 10.56 -2.99
CA ASP A 18 -6.95 10.09 -1.97
C ASP A 18 -7.39 8.83 -1.26
N ILE A 19 -8.70 8.70 -1.00
CA ILE A 19 -9.27 7.52 -0.35
C ILE A 19 -9.18 6.33 -1.31
N ALA A 20 -9.53 6.54 -2.59
CA ALA A 20 -9.41 5.50 -3.61
C ALA A 20 -7.95 5.07 -3.83
N TYR A 21 -7.02 6.03 -3.84
CA TYR A 21 -5.59 5.74 -3.89
C TYR A 21 -5.13 4.93 -2.67
N ALA A 22 -5.47 5.35 -1.45
CA ALA A 22 -5.14 4.63 -0.23
C ALA A 22 -5.74 3.21 -0.20
N ALA A 23 -6.98 3.04 -0.68
CA ALA A 23 -7.61 1.74 -0.85
C ALA A 23 -6.83 0.85 -1.83
N SER A 24 -6.38 1.39 -2.97
CA SER A 24 -5.53 0.64 -3.92
C SER A 24 -4.19 0.21 -3.30
N LYS A 25 -3.58 1.03 -2.44
CA LYS A 25 -2.31 0.68 -1.77
C LYS A 25 -2.50 -0.37 -0.69
N THR A 26 -3.66 -0.36 -0.04
CA THR A 26 -4.05 -1.45 0.85
C THR A 26 -4.27 -2.75 0.08
N ALA A 27 -4.93 -2.67 -1.07
CA ALA A 27 -5.14 -3.83 -1.93
C ALA A 27 -3.81 -4.51 -2.30
N ASN A 28 -2.75 -3.74 -2.55
CA ASN A 28 -1.40 -4.30 -2.77
C ASN A 28 -0.88 -5.09 -1.55
N VAL A 29 -1.09 -4.60 -0.32
CA VAL A 29 -0.67 -5.30 0.90
C VAL A 29 -1.46 -6.60 1.08
N LEU A 30 -2.79 -6.53 0.94
CA LEU A 30 -3.66 -7.70 1.01
C LEU A 30 -3.36 -8.74 -0.09
N HIS A 31 -2.94 -8.28 -1.27
CA HIS A 31 -2.50 -9.16 -2.34
C HIS A 31 -1.23 -9.93 -1.95
N ALA A 32 -0.25 -9.27 -1.31
CA ALA A 32 0.94 -9.93 -0.77
C ALA A 32 0.59 -10.94 0.34
N VAL A 33 -0.35 -10.61 1.24
CA VAL A 33 -0.88 -11.56 2.25
C VAL A 33 -1.39 -12.83 1.58
N GLN A 34 -2.23 -12.68 0.54
CA GLN A 34 -2.81 -13.83 -0.15
C GLN A 34 -1.76 -14.63 -0.93
N LEU A 35 -0.82 -13.97 -1.62
CA LEU A 35 0.28 -14.65 -2.31
C LEU A 35 1.11 -15.50 -1.33
N ASN A 36 1.41 -14.97 -0.14
CA ASN A 36 2.11 -15.75 0.89
C ASN A 36 1.28 -16.96 1.36
N LYS A 37 -0.04 -16.82 1.51
CA LYS A 37 -0.93 -17.95 1.85
C LYS A 37 -0.91 -19.04 0.77
N LEU A 38 -0.80 -18.66 -0.50
CA LEU A 38 -0.84 -19.58 -1.64
C LEU A 38 0.53 -20.24 -1.92
N LEU A 39 1.61 -19.45 -1.92
CA LEU A 39 2.88 -19.83 -2.54
C LEU A 39 4.05 -20.00 -1.55
N ASN A 40 3.92 -19.63 -0.28
CA ASN A 40 5.03 -19.76 0.67
C ASN A 40 5.46 -21.23 0.86
N LYS A 41 4.51 -22.18 0.80
CA LYS A 41 4.81 -23.63 0.79
C LYS A 41 5.67 -24.10 -0.40
N GLU A 42 5.77 -23.29 -1.45
CA GLU A 42 6.58 -23.52 -2.66
C GLU A 42 7.91 -22.74 -2.60
N GLY A 43 8.21 -22.08 -1.47
CA GLY A 43 9.42 -21.28 -1.28
C GLY A 43 9.34 -19.88 -1.91
N ILE A 44 8.15 -19.41 -2.26
CA ILE A 44 7.95 -18.07 -2.84
C ILE A 44 7.36 -17.15 -1.76
N ALA A 45 8.10 -16.07 -1.45
CA ALA A 45 7.66 -15.01 -0.55
C ALA A 45 7.22 -13.77 -1.33
N ALA A 46 6.17 -13.12 -0.86
CA ALA A 46 5.61 -11.89 -1.43
C ALA A 46 5.61 -10.77 -0.40
N PHE A 47 6.06 -9.58 -0.82
CA PHE A 47 6.14 -8.40 0.02
C PHE A 47 5.57 -7.17 -0.69
N SER A 48 4.90 -6.31 0.06
CA SER A 48 4.55 -4.96 -0.38
C SER A 48 5.66 -4.00 0.06
N ALA A 49 6.11 -3.10 -0.82
CA ALA A 49 7.19 -2.17 -0.52
C ALA A 49 6.70 -0.72 -0.65
N ASN A 50 6.78 0.04 0.44
CA ASN A 50 6.51 1.47 0.47
C ASN A 50 7.80 2.28 0.22
N PRO A 51 7.90 3.03 -0.90
CA PRO A 51 9.06 3.87 -1.17
C PRO A 51 9.13 5.14 -0.30
N GLY A 52 8.06 5.43 0.46
CA GLY A 52 7.91 6.71 1.16
C GLY A 52 7.70 7.87 0.17
N MET A 53 7.97 9.10 0.63
CA MET A 53 7.81 10.31 -0.18
C MET A 53 9.02 10.56 -1.08
N ALA A 54 9.31 9.63 -1.98
CA ALA A 54 10.31 9.82 -3.04
C ALA A 54 9.80 10.84 -4.06
N LEU A 55 10.66 11.77 -4.49
CA LEU A 55 10.35 12.88 -5.44
C LEU A 55 10.03 12.44 -6.89
N SER A 56 9.15 11.44 -7.01
CA SER A 56 8.55 10.97 -8.25
C SER A 56 7.49 11.95 -8.79
N ASN A 57 7.09 11.75 -10.04
CA ASN A 57 6.02 12.53 -10.65
C ASN A 57 4.69 12.42 -9.89
N THR A 58 4.39 11.27 -9.29
CA THR A 58 3.17 11.07 -8.48
C THR A 58 3.21 11.91 -7.21
N VAL A 59 4.34 11.91 -6.49
CA VAL A 59 4.48 12.73 -5.28
C VAL A 59 4.39 14.22 -5.62
N LYS A 60 5.02 14.67 -6.72
CA LYS A 60 4.90 16.06 -7.18
C LYS A 60 3.43 16.47 -7.41
N LYS A 61 2.67 15.68 -8.17
CA LYS A 61 1.23 15.94 -8.42
C LYS A 61 0.41 15.95 -7.13
N THR A 62 0.71 15.06 -6.20
CA THR A 62 0.04 15.05 -4.87
C THR A 62 0.35 16.31 -4.09
N MET A 63 1.61 16.75 -4.05
CA MET A 63 2.00 17.99 -3.35
C MET A 63 1.34 19.23 -3.98
N GLU A 64 1.27 19.30 -5.31
CA GLU A 64 0.57 20.37 -6.03
C GLU A 64 -0.91 20.44 -5.64
N ARG A 65 -1.58 19.28 -5.53
CA ARG A 65 -3.00 19.21 -5.16
C ARG A 65 -3.28 19.52 -3.69
N LEU A 66 -2.37 19.17 -2.78
CA LEU A 66 -2.52 19.42 -1.34
C LEU A 66 -2.27 20.88 -0.96
N GLY A 67 -1.63 21.65 -1.84
CA GLY A 67 -1.22 23.02 -1.56
C GLY A 67 0.11 23.10 -0.82
N LYS A 68 0.83 24.20 -1.03
CA LYS A 68 2.22 24.39 -0.58
C LYS A 68 2.39 24.21 0.93
N GLU A 69 1.52 24.78 1.74
CA GLU A 69 1.62 24.72 3.21
C GLU A 69 1.51 23.29 3.74
N VAL A 70 0.56 22.50 3.21
CA VAL A 70 0.42 21.08 3.56
C VAL A 70 1.63 20.29 3.07
N ALA A 71 2.06 20.52 1.83
CA ALA A 71 3.22 19.85 1.25
C ALA A 71 4.52 20.10 2.03
N ASP A 72 4.72 21.33 2.52
CA ASP A 72 5.89 21.71 3.32
C ASP A 72 5.81 21.12 4.74
N SER A 73 4.59 20.91 5.27
CA SER A 73 4.38 20.28 6.59
C SER A 73 4.59 18.76 6.62
N LEU A 74 4.51 18.09 5.47
CA LEU A 74 4.63 16.62 5.38
C LEU A 74 6.06 16.11 5.62
N GLY A 75 7.06 17.00 5.71
CA GLY A 75 8.42 16.64 6.13
C GLY A 75 9.33 16.11 5.01
N TRP A 76 10.25 15.21 5.40
CA TRP A 76 11.42 14.80 4.61
C TRP A 76 11.06 14.18 3.25
N LYS A 77 11.59 14.77 2.17
CA LYS A 77 11.44 14.28 0.79
C LYS A 77 12.65 13.39 0.45
N LYS A 78 12.39 12.15 0.05
CA LYS A 78 13.43 11.21 -0.40
C LYS A 78 13.84 11.53 -1.84
N ASN A 79 15.12 11.35 -2.17
CA ASN A 79 15.53 11.26 -3.57
C ASN A 79 15.07 9.91 -4.18
N ILE A 80 15.29 9.72 -5.49
CA ILE A 80 14.84 8.50 -6.18
C ILE A 80 15.56 7.25 -5.65
N ASP A 81 16.85 7.34 -5.38
CA ASP A 81 17.65 6.22 -4.87
C ASP A 81 17.16 5.75 -3.49
N GLN A 82 16.90 6.70 -2.59
CA GLN A 82 16.30 6.45 -1.27
C GLN A 82 14.89 5.87 -1.38
N GLY A 83 14.14 6.23 -2.43
CA GLY A 83 12.82 5.64 -2.72
C GLY A 83 12.92 4.20 -3.21
N ALA A 84 13.92 3.89 -4.04
CA ALA A 84 14.14 2.56 -4.60
C ALA A 84 14.69 1.57 -3.56
N ALA A 85 15.36 2.05 -2.52
CA ALA A 85 16.01 1.23 -1.50
C ALA A 85 15.08 0.19 -0.86
N THR A 86 13.84 0.56 -0.48
CA THR A 86 12.89 -0.38 0.12
C THR A 86 12.55 -1.54 -0.83
N THR A 87 12.40 -1.27 -2.12
CA THR A 87 12.14 -2.31 -3.13
C THR A 87 13.32 -3.25 -3.28
N LEU A 88 14.55 -2.72 -3.27
CA LEU A 88 15.76 -3.54 -3.33
C LEU A 88 15.89 -4.45 -2.10
N VAL A 89 15.63 -3.92 -0.91
CA VAL A 89 15.63 -4.73 0.33
C VAL A 89 14.57 -5.84 0.27
N ALA A 90 13.34 -5.51 -0.14
CA ALA A 90 12.27 -6.50 -0.31
C ALA A 90 12.62 -7.61 -1.32
N ALA A 91 13.41 -7.30 -2.35
CA ALA A 91 13.78 -8.24 -3.39
C ALA A 91 15.03 -9.07 -3.06
N LEU A 92 15.94 -8.56 -2.23
CA LEU A 92 17.31 -9.10 -2.10
C LEU A 92 17.68 -9.56 -0.69
N ASP A 93 16.94 -9.20 0.36
CA ASP A 93 17.24 -9.67 1.72
C ASP A 93 16.58 -11.02 2.00
N PRO A 94 17.35 -12.14 2.05
CA PRO A 94 16.79 -13.46 2.27
C PRO A 94 16.15 -13.63 3.65
N LYS A 95 16.52 -12.80 4.65
CA LYS A 95 15.98 -12.88 6.01
C LYS A 95 14.50 -12.54 6.07
N LEU A 96 14.00 -11.74 5.12
CA LEU A 96 12.59 -11.35 5.06
C LEU A 96 11.67 -12.55 4.83
N ALA A 97 12.16 -13.59 4.16
CA ALA A 97 11.41 -14.80 3.85
C ALA A 97 11.26 -15.75 5.06
N GLU A 98 12.03 -15.55 6.14
CA GLU A 98 11.98 -16.40 7.33
C GLU A 98 10.64 -16.29 8.08
N ASN A 99 9.94 -15.15 7.99
CA ASN A 99 8.62 -14.95 8.61
C ASN A 99 7.70 -14.03 7.79
N THR A 100 7.16 -14.54 6.68
CA THR A 100 6.30 -13.75 5.78
C THR A 100 4.98 -13.25 6.39
N LYS A 101 4.56 -13.77 7.55
CA LYS A 101 3.35 -13.28 8.25
C LYS A 101 3.57 -11.94 8.92
N GLU A 102 4.79 -11.71 9.40
CA GLU A 102 5.18 -10.47 10.07
C GLU A 102 5.84 -9.47 9.11
N THR A 103 6.36 -9.93 7.97
CA THR A 103 7.15 -9.10 7.02
C THR A 103 6.40 -8.60 5.79
N VAL A 104 5.06 -8.64 5.78
CA VAL A 104 4.25 -8.42 4.56
C VAL A 104 4.37 -7.03 3.93
N LEU A 105 4.71 -6.01 4.71
CA LEU A 105 4.89 -4.63 4.23
C LEU A 105 6.18 -4.05 4.77
N LEU A 106 7.00 -3.51 3.85
CA LEU A 106 8.20 -2.79 4.19
C LEU A 106 8.00 -1.28 4.02
N SER A 107 8.59 -0.51 4.92
CA SER A 107 8.71 0.94 4.83
C SER A 107 10.09 1.35 5.33
N ASP A 108 10.74 2.25 4.60
CA ASP A 108 12.09 2.72 4.97
C ASP A 108 13.11 1.59 5.16
N CYS A 109 13.09 0.60 4.26
CA CYS A 109 13.92 -0.62 4.35
C CYS A 109 13.69 -1.48 5.60
N GLN A 110 12.68 -1.19 6.41
CA GLN A 110 12.33 -1.95 7.60
C GLN A 110 10.98 -2.63 7.42
N VAL A 111 10.78 -3.73 8.14
CA VAL A 111 9.45 -4.33 8.30
C VAL A 111 8.57 -3.32 9.02
N TRP A 112 7.46 -2.93 8.40
CA TRP A 112 6.44 -2.16 9.07
C TRP A 112 5.72 -3.14 9.99
N GLY A 113 6.09 -3.18 11.28
CA GLY A 113 5.60 -4.18 12.22
C GLY A 113 4.19 -3.92 12.74
N ASP A 114 4.03 -3.87 14.06
CA ASP A 114 2.74 -3.76 14.76
C ASP A 114 1.93 -2.48 14.46
N GLU A 115 2.55 -1.49 13.82
CA GLU A 115 1.90 -0.26 13.40
C GLU A 115 1.05 -0.43 12.13
N ILE A 116 1.16 -1.56 11.42
CA ILE A 116 0.26 -1.84 10.30
C ILE A 116 -1.17 -1.96 10.82
N PRO A 117 -2.13 -1.17 10.29
CA PRO A 117 -3.51 -1.32 10.67
C PRO A 117 -4.02 -2.74 10.42
N GLY A 118 -4.72 -3.34 11.39
CA GLY A 118 -5.15 -4.74 11.31
C GLY A 118 -5.91 -5.11 10.03
N TRP A 119 -6.69 -4.17 9.48
CA TRP A 119 -7.45 -4.35 8.24
C TRP A 119 -6.57 -4.48 6.98
N ALA A 120 -5.33 -3.96 6.99
CA ALA A 120 -4.40 -4.08 5.87
C ALA A 120 -3.71 -5.45 5.82
N ARG A 121 -3.78 -6.24 6.91
CA ARG A 121 -3.21 -7.59 7.02
C ARG A 121 -4.27 -8.67 7.33
N ASP A 122 -5.55 -8.34 7.18
CA ASP A 122 -6.66 -9.27 7.47
C ASP A 122 -6.74 -10.37 6.41
N GLU A 123 -6.47 -11.62 6.79
CA GLU A 123 -6.45 -12.76 5.88
C GLU A 123 -7.80 -12.99 5.18
N LYS A 124 -8.93 -12.70 5.85
CA LYS A 124 -10.26 -12.86 5.26
C LYS A 124 -10.51 -11.77 4.20
N ALA A 125 -10.05 -10.55 4.42
CA ALA A 125 -10.12 -9.46 3.47
C ALA A 125 -9.23 -9.73 2.26
N ALA A 126 -8.04 -10.29 2.47
CA ALA A 126 -7.14 -10.71 1.41
C ALA A 126 -7.79 -11.77 0.50
N GLU A 127 -8.42 -12.78 1.09
CA GLU A 127 -9.13 -13.83 0.34
C GLU A 127 -10.33 -13.28 -0.45
N ARG A 128 -11.16 -12.42 0.18
CA ARG A 128 -12.28 -11.76 -0.51
C ARG A 128 -11.81 -10.88 -1.67
N LEU A 129 -10.77 -10.08 -1.43
CA LEU A 129 -10.19 -9.20 -2.44
C LEU A 129 -9.64 -10.01 -3.61
N TRP A 130 -8.95 -11.12 -3.33
CA TRP A 130 -8.40 -12.01 -4.36
C TRP A 130 -9.49 -12.53 -5.29
N LYS A 131 -10.52 -13.16 -4.73
CA LYS A 131 -11.64 -13.69 -5.50
C LYS A 131 -12.32 -12.61 -6.35
N LEU A 132 -12.61 -11.45 -5.74
CA LEU A 132 -13.19 -10.33 -6.48
C LEU A 132 -12.27 -9.83 -7.60
N SER A 133 -10.95 -9.80 -7.36
CA SER A 133 -9.97 -9.38 -8.36
C SER A 133 -9.94 -10.33 -9.56
N GLU A 134 -9.98 -11.66 -9.31
CA GLU A 134 -10.11 -12.68 -10.36
C GLU A 134 -11.40 -12.46 -11.18
N GLU A 135 -12.55 -12.29 -10.50
CA GLU A 135 -13.83 -12.02 -11.17
C GLU A 135 -13.80 -10.74 -12.03
N ILE A 136 -13.11 -9.69 -11.55
CA ILE A 136 -12.96 -8.43 -12.28
C ILE A 136 -12.12 -8.63 -13.54
N VAL A 137 -10.96 -9.28 -13.44
CA VAL A 137 -10.06 -9.44 -14.59
C VAL A 137 -10.58 -10.46 -15.61
N GLU A 138 -11.39 -11.43 -15.18
CA GLU A 138 -12.12 -12.35 -16.05
C GLU A 138 -13.38 -11.71 -16.68
N GLY A 139 -13.78 -10.53 -16.20
CA GLY A 139 -14.96 -9.82 -16.71
C GLY A 139 -16.29 -10.47 -16.30
N VAL A 140 -16.32 -11.14 -15.16
CA VAL A 140 -17.51 -11.82 -14.59
C VAL A 140 -18.03 -11.19 -13.29
N ALA A 141 -17.31 -10.22 -12.71
CA ALA A 141 -17.75 -9.51 -11.52
C ALA A 141 -19.12 -8.82 -11.72
N GLY A 142 -20.07 -9.13 -10.84
CA GLY A 142 -21.41 -8.54 -10.84
C GLY A 142 -22.37 -9.08 -11.91
N LYS A 143 -21.98 -10.14 -12.63
CA LYS A 143 -22.89 -11.00 -13.40
C LYS A 143 -23.44 -12.11 -12.49
#